data_AF-A0A4Y2S5Q2-F1
#
_entry.id   AF-A0A4Y2S5Q2-F1
#
_cell.length_a   1.000
_cell.length_b   1.000
_cell.length_c   1.000
_cell.angle_alpha   90.00
_cell.angle_beta   90.00
_cell.angle_gamma   90.00
#
_symmetry.space_group_name_H-M   'P 1'
#
loop_
_entity.id
_entity.type
_entity.pdbx_description
1 polymer ?
#
loop_
_entity_poly.entity_id
_entity_poly.type
_entity_poly.pdbx_seq_one_letter_code
_entity_poly.pdbx_strand_id
1 'polypeptide(L)'
;MAVTSRELIPLNRGRTLRHLKLINLRIREGSSSIVKDATCPAGKYGENCQQECQCENGAACDHISGACTCGPGWRGTFCQTPCPAGFHGIECNQSCDCGHGISCHPETGVCHCPKGKHGDKCLK
;
A
#
# COMPACT_ATOMS: atom_id res chain seq x y z
N MET A 1 35.01 -31.23 65.05
CA MET A 1 34.75 -30.41 66.25
C MET A 1 34.74 -28.96 65.78
N ALA A 2 33.81 -28.07 66.13
CA ALA A 2 32.46 -28.20 66.69
C ALA A 2 31.64 -26.95 66.26
N VAL A 3 30.32 -26.95 66.51
CA VAL A 3 29.37 -25.81 66.45
C VAL A 3 29.96 -24.49 66.99
N THR A 4 29.48 -23.29 66.65
CA THR A 4 28.13 -22.80 66.27
C THR A 4 28.17 -22.05 64.91
N SER A 5 27.16 -21.30 64.40
CA SER A 5 25.84 -20.92 64.93
C SER A 5 24.80 -20.68 63.83
N ARG A 6 23.57 -20.34 64.22
CA ARG A 6 22.60 -19.54 63.47
C ARG A 6 22.41 -18.20 64.20
N GLU A 7 22.32 -17.08 63.50
CA GLU A 7 21.45 -15.99 63.94
C GLU A 7 21.02 -15.09 62.77
N LEU A 8 19.70 -14.97 62.61
CA LEU A 8 19.03 -14.08 61.65
C LEU A 8 18.89 -12.70 62.30
N ILE A 9 19.49 -11.65 61.74
CA ILE A 9 19.29 -10.26 62.20
C ILE A 9 18.95 -9.39 60.96
N PRO A 10 17.97 -8.47 61.07
CA PRO A 10 16.90 -8.46 60.08
C PRO A 10 17.05 -7.43 58.96
N LEU A 11 16.28 -7.67 57.89
CA LEU A 11 15.92 -6.61 56.95
C LEU A 11 15.11 -5.51 57.66
N ASN A 12 15.45 -4.27 57.27
CA ASN A 12 14.58 -3.09 57.28
C ASN A 12 14.36 -2.37 58.63
N ARG A 13 15.09 -1.27 58.82
CA ARG A 13 14.54 -0.08 59.46
C ARG A 13 15.04 1.17 58.73
N GLY A 14 14.10 1.95 58.20
CA GLY A 14 14.38 2.89 57.12
C GLY A 14 15.24 4.10 57.50
N ARG A 15 15.87 4.68 56.49
CA ARG A 15 16.28 6.08 56.48
C ARG A 15 15.64 6.77 55.30
N THR A 16 14.82 7.78 55.60
CA THR A 16 14.27 8.70 54.62
C THR A 16 15.32 9.73 54.19
N LEU A 17 15.06 10.38 53.05
CA LEU A 17 15.63 11.64 52.58
C LEU A 17 17.04 11.64 51.94
N ARG A 18 17.03 11.96 50.63
CA ARG A 18 17.96 12.87 49.91
C ARG A 18 19.43 12.45 49.80
N HIS A 19 19.74 11.62 48.81
CA HIS A 19 20.50 12.00 47.59
C HIS A 19 20.99 10.76 46.82
N LEU A 20 20.27 10.37 45.76
CA LEU A 20 20.93 9.85 44.56
C LEU A 20 20.31 10.56 43.35
N LYS A 21 21.06 11.53 42.84
CA LYS A 21 20.74 12.31 41.65
C LYS A 21 21.08 11.48 40.41
N LEU A 22 20.34 10.39 40.21
CA LEU A 22 20.53 9.51 39.05
C LEU A 22 19.52 9.84 37.97
N ILE A 23 20.07 10.42 36.89
CA ILE A 23 19.50 10.49 35.56
C ILE A 23 18.22 11.32 35.49
N ASN A 24 18.37 12.57 35.02
CA ASN A 24 17.30 13.21 34.25
C ASN A 24 17.03 12.33 33.04
N LEU A 25 16.10 11.38 33.16
CA LEU A 25 15.43 10.81 32.01
C LEU A 25 14.56 11.92 31.41
N ARG A 26 15.23 12.82 30.67
CA ARG A 26 14.69 13.16 29.35
C ARG A 26 14.66 11.83 28.59
N ILE A 27 13.58 11.09 28.80
CA ILE A 27 12.94 10.50 27.63
C ILE A 27 12.78 11.70 26.70
N ARG A 28 13.62 11.75 25.65
CA ARG A 28 13.13 12.33 24.42
C ARG A 28 11.92 11.46 24.15
N GLU A 29 10.73 11.98 24.40
CA GLU A 29 9.46 11.39 23.95
C GLU A 29 9.72 11.07 22.47
N GLY A 30 9.98 9.80 22.19
CA GLY A 30 10.93 9.40 21.16
C GLY A 30 10.33 9.68 19.80
N SER A 31 10.63 10.86 19.26
CA SER A 31 9.65 11.70 18.56
C SER A 31 8.51 10.89 17.99
N SER A 32 7.38 10.81 18.72
CA SER A 32 6.11 10.36 18.16
C SER A 32 5.51 11.47 17.28
N SER A 33 6.37 12.04 16.42
CA SER A 33 6.18 11.95 14.99
C SER A 33 5.70 10.54 14.62
N ILE A 34 4.41 10.29 14.91
CA ILE A 34 3.54 9.72 13.91
C ILE A 34 3.89 10.53 12.67
N VAL A 35 4.70 9.94 11.78
CA VAL A 35 4.65 10.36 10.40
C VAL A 35 3.18 10.11 10.07
N LYS A 36 2.40 11.20 10.04
CA LYS A 36 1.26 11.19 9.16
C LYS A 36 1.92 10.90 7.84
N ASP A 37 1.77 9.66 7.39
CA ASP A 37 1.91 9.37 5.98
C ASP A 37 1.18 10.51 5.29
N ALA A 38 1.96 11.36 4.62
CA ALA A 38 1.48 12.67 4.21
C ALA A 38 0.72 12.48 2.92
N THR A 39 -0.36 11.71 3.00
CA THR A 39 -1.23 11.36 1.90
C THR A 39 -1.73 12.67 1.31
N CYS A 40 -1.28 12.96 0.10
CA CYS A 40 -1.65 14.19 -0.56
C CYS A 40 -3.14 14.21 -0.88
N PRO A 41 -3.75 15.40 -0.99
CA PRO A 41 -5.09 15.50 -1.55
C PRO A 41 -5.13 14.84 -2.94
N ALA A 42 -6.26 14.23 -3.27
CA ALA A 42 -6.44 13.51 -4.53
C ALA A 42 -6.01 14.38 -5.73
N GLY A 43 -5.20 13.79 -6.62
CA GLY A 43 -4.62 14.49 -7.77
C GLY A 43 -3.30 15.22 -7.50
N LYS A 44 -2.70 15.11 -6.31
CA LYS A 44 -1.38 15.70 -6.02
C LYS A 44 -0.38 14.70 -5.44
N TYR A 45 0.91 15.01 -5.58
CA TYR A 45 2.01 14.19 -5.07
C TYR A 45 3.26 15.01 -4.73
N GLY A 46 4.28 14.33 -4.18
CA GLY A 46 5.60 14.86 -3.90
C GLY A 46 5.69 15.63 -2.58
N GLU A 47 6.87 16.17 -2.28
CA GLU A 47 7.10 16.93 -1.05
C GLU A 47 6.12 18.11 -0.93
N ASN A 48 5.43 18.20 0.22
CA ASN A 48 4.38 19.18 0.50
C ASN A 48 3.22 19.20 -0.53
N CYS A 49 3.04 18.13 -1.30
CA CYS A 49 1.94 17.96 -2.26
C CYS A 49 1.86 19.09 -3.31
N GLN A 50 3.01 19.57 -3.77
CA GLN A 50 3.10 20.67 -4.73
C GLN A 50 3.02 20.21 -6.20
N GLN A 51 3.17 18.91 -6.48
CA GLN A 51 3.14 18.36 -7.83
C GLN A 51 1.74 17.82 -8.14
N GLU A 52 1.34 17.85 -9.42
CA GLU A 52 0.00 17.47 -9.89
C GLU A 52 0.05 16.15 -10.65
N CYS A 53 -0.79 15.19 -10.27
CA CYS A 53 -0.85 13.87 -10.88
C CYS A 53 -1.32 13.97 -12.33
N GLN A 54 -0.62 13.28 -13.24
CA GLN A 54 -0.93 13.28 -14.67
C GLN A 54 -1.72 12.04 -15.12
N CYS A 55 -2.17 11.21 -14.18
CA CYS A 55 -2.82 9.93 -14.45
C CYS A 55 -4.21 10.12 -15.07
N GLU A 56 -4.46 9.46 -16.20
CA GLU A 56 -5.72 9.51 -16.95
C GLU A 56 -6.64 8.33 -16.61
N ASN A 57 -7.87 8.34 -17.16
CA ASN A 57 -8.81 7.22 -17.13
C ASN A 57 -9.14 6.65 -15.74
N GLY A 58 -9.12 7.50 -14.71
CA GLY A 58 -9.43 7.10 -13.32
C GLY A 58 -8.33 6.29 -12.63
N ALA A 59 -7.13 6.24 -13.20
CA ALA A 59 -5.98 5.58 -12.59
C ALA A 59 -5.59 6.21 -11.23
N ALA A 60 -5.14 5.38 -10.30
CA ALA A 60 -4.67 5.84 -9.01
C ALA A 60 -3.27 6.46 -9.14
N CYS A 61 -3.01 7.54 -8.39
CA CYS A 61 -1.71 8.22 -8.36
C CYS A 61 -1.05 8.01 -7.00
N ASP A 62 0.21 7.58 -6.99
CA ASP A 62 1.01 7.50 -5.78
C ASP A 62 1.39 8.89 -5.27
N HIS A 63 1.01 9.23 -4.03
CA HIS A 63 1.20 10.57 -3.48
C HIS A 63 2.67 10.93 -3.17
N ILE A 64 3.59 9.97 -3.22
CA ILE A 64 5.01 10.21 -2.95
C ILE A 64 5.75 10.46 -4.27
N SER A 65 5.60 9.55 -5.23
CA SER A 65 6.36 9.51 -6.49
C SER A 65 5.62 10.06 -7.71
N GLY A 66 4.29 10.17 -7.65
CA GLY A 66 3.44 10.52 -8.79
C GLY A 66 3.21 9.38 -9.78
N ALA A 67 3.67 8.16 -9.47
CA ALA A 67 3.49 6.99 -10.34
C ALA A 67 1.99 6.62 -10.47
N CYS A 68 1.57 6.31 -11.69
CA CYS A 68 0.20 5.90 -11.98
C CYS A 68 0.03 4.38 -11.89
N THR A 69 -1.02 3.93 -11.21
CA THR A 69 -1.50 2.55 -11.22
C THR A 69 -2.76 2.49 -12.08
N CYS A 70 -2.66 1.85 -13.25
CA CYS A 70 -3.74 1.83 -14.21
C CYS A 70 -4.90 0.92 -13.79
N GLY A 71 -6.12 1.39 -14.06
CA GLY A 71 -7.30 0.54 -14.03
C GLY A 71 -7.25 -0.54 -15.12
N PRO A 72 -8.13 -1.55 -15.05
CA PRO A 72 -8.22 -2.55 -16.10
C PRO A 72 -8.57 -1.88 -17.43
N GLY A 73 -8.14 -2.46 -18.54
CA GLY A 73 -8.40 -1.91 -19.88
C GLY A 73 -7.47 -0.77 -20.32
N TRP A 74 -6.57 -0.31 -19.45
CA TRP A 74 -5.62 0.78 -19.72
C TRP A 74 -4.19 0.38 -19.38
N ARG A 75 -3.22 1.08 -19.99
CA ARG A 75 -1.77 0.89 -19.79
C ARG A 75 -0.99 2.17 -20.14
N GLY A 76 0.31 2.14 -19.82
CA GLY A 76 1.27 3.20 -20.12
C GLY A 76 1.49 4.13 -18.93
N THR A 77 2.55 4.95 -18.99
CA THR A 77 3.05 5.75 -17.84
C THR A 77 1.99 6.60 -17.15
N PHE A 78 0.99 7.09 -17.90
CA PHE A 78 -0.11 7.90 -17.39
C PHE A 78 -1.47 7.24 -17.61
N CYS A 79 -1.50 5.93 -17.92
CA CYS A 79 -2.72 5.17 -18.20
C CYS A 79 -3.55 5.71 -19.38
N GLN A 80 -2.89 6.42 -20.30
CA GLN A 80 -3.49 7.11 -21.44
C GLN A 80 -3.76 6.19 -22.64
N THR A 81 -3.22 4.96 -22.64
CA THR A 81 -3.32 4.04 -23.78
C THR A 81 -4.31 2.92 -23.44
N PRO A 82 -5.37 2.70 -24.24
CA PRO A 82 -6.26 1.56 -24.03
C PRO A 82 -5.56 0.24 -24.36
N CYS A 83 -6.10 -0.88 -23.91
CA CYS A 83 -5.57 -2.18 -24.27
C CYS A 83 -5.55 -2.42 -25.79
N PRO A 84 -4.48 -3.01 -26.33
CA PRO A 84 -4.45 -3.40 -27.73
C PRO A 84 -5.52 -4.47 -27.99
N ALA A 85 -6.07 -4.48 -29.20
CA ALA A 85 -7.07 -5.47 -29.60
C ALA A 85 -6.54 -6.90 -29.39
N GLY A 86 -7.34 -7.73 -28.73
CA GLY A 86 -6.93 -9.08 -28.32
C GLY A 86 -6.42 -9.18 -26.87
N PHE A 87 -6.34 -8.07 -26.12
CA PHE A 87 -5.90 -8.04 -24.72
C PHE A 87 -6.87 -7.32 -23.79
N HIS A 88 -6.87 -7.69 -22.51
CA HIS A 88 -7.70 -7.12 -21.46
C HIS A 88 -7.04 -7.17 -20.06
N GLY A 89 -7.73 -6.60 -19.06
CA GLY A 89 -7.35 -6.63 -17.65
C GLY A 89 -6.34 -5.54 -17.26
N ILE A 90 -5.75 -5.67 -16.06
CA ILE A 90 -4.73 -4.76 -15.53
C ILE A 90 -3.46 -4.85 -16.38
N GLU A 91 -2.92 -3.69 -16.80
CA GLU A 91 -1.77 -3.57 -17.71
C GLU A 91 -1.92 -4.38 -19.02
N CYS A 92 -3.15 -4.77 -19.37
CA CYS A 92 -3.47 -5.57 -20.56
C CYS A 92 -2.77 -6.94 -20.60
N ASN A 93 -2.45 -7.51 -19.44
CA ASN A 93 -1.69 -8.77 -19.34
C ASN A 93 -2.50 -10.06 -19.62
N GLN A 94 -3.79 -9.95 -19.95
CA GLN A 94 -4.65 -11.11 -20.26
C GLN A 94 -5.03 -11.10 -21.75
N SER A 95 -4.97 -12.24 -22.43
CA SER A 95 -5.41 -12.39 -23.83
C SER A 95 -6.90 -12.70 -23.89
N CYS A 96 -7.63 -12.05 -24.80
CA CYS A 96 -9.03 -12.38 -25.10
C CYS A 96 -9.15 -13.86 -25.52
N ASP A 97 -10.05 -14.63 -24.90
CA ASP A 97 -10.33 -16.03 -25.25
C ASP A 97 -11.58 -16.15 -26.15
N CYS A 98 -11.56 -15.41 -27.25
CA CYS A 98 -12.67 -15.31 -28.20
C CYS A 98 -12.41 -16.08 -29.50
N GLY A 99 -13.47 -16.35 -30.26
CA GLY A 99 -13.35 -16.86 -31.62
C GLY A 99 -12.53 -15.93 -32.53
N HIS A 100 -11.89 -16.51 -33.55
CA HIS A 100 -11.00 -15.76 -34.45
C HIS A 100 -11.69 -14.54 -35.08
N GLY A 101 -11.05 -13.37 -34.97
CA GLY A 101 -11.56 -12.09 -35.46
C GLY A 101 -12.62 -11.42 -34.58
N ILE A 102 -12.91 -11.94 -33.37
CA ILE A 102 -13.88 -11.36 -32.44
C ILE A 102 -13.14 -10.54 -31.37
N SER A 103 -13.58 -9.30 -31.16
CA SER A 103 -13.02 -8.42 -30.12
C SER A 103 -13.60 -8.75 -28.74
N CYS A 104 -12.86 -8.42 -27.68
CA CYS A 104 -13.34 -8.51 -26.31
C CYS A 104 -13.31 -7.17 -25.59
N HIS A 105 -14.05 -7.07 -24.49
CA HIS A 105 -14.08 -5.89 -23.63
C HIS A 105 -12.72 -5.73 -22.93
N PRO A 106 -12.06 -4.56 -23.02
CA PRO A 106 -10.68 -4.39 -22.54
C PRO A 106 -10.55 -4.50 -21.03
N GLU A 107 -11.63 -4.28 -20.27
CA GLU A 107 -11.59 -4.45 -18.81
C GLU A 107 -11.84 -5.89 -18.35
N THR A 108 -12.81 -6.58 -18.95
CA THR A 108 -13.41 -7.82 -18.41
C THR A 108 -13.10 -9.06 -19.24
N GLY A 109 -12.59 -8.93 -20.46
CA GLY A 109 -12.33 -10.04 -21.37
C GLY A 109 -13.57 -10.62 -22.07
N VAL A 110 -14.77 -10.09 -21.80
CA VAL A 110 -16.04 -10.61 -22.37
C VAL A 110 -16.07 -10.36 -23.88
N CYS A 111 -16.36 -11.40 -24.66
CA CYS A 111 -16.36 -11.34 -26.12
C CYS A 111 -17.59 -10.59 -26.68
N HIS A 112 -17.35 -9.70 -27.65
CA HIS A 112 -18.42 -8.98 -28.36
C HIS A 112 -18.97 -9.85 -29.51
N CYS A 113 -19.94 -10.72 -29.21
CA CYS A 113 -20.46 -11.66 -30.20
C CYS A 113 -21.12 -10.95 -31.41
N PRO A 114 -20.73 -11.29 -32.66
CA PRO A 114 -21.46 -10.83 -33.84
C PRO A 114 -22.85 -11.46 -33.90
N LYS A 115 -23.77 -10.83 -34.65
CA LYS A 115 -25.15 -11.32 -34.80
C LYS A 115 -25.18 -12.79 -35.21
N GLY A 116 -25.97 -13.60 -34.50
CA GLY A 116 -26.12 -15.03 -34.75
C GLY A 116 -25.02 -15.92 -34.17
N LYS A 117 -24.07 -15.37 -33.40
CA LYS A 117 -23.14 -16.15 -32.55
C LYS A 117 -23.39 -15.91 -31.07
N HIS A 118 -23.10 -16.91 -30.25
CA HIS A 118 -23.34 -16.88 -28.80
C HIS A 118 -22.42 -17.84 -28.00
N GLY A 119 -22.55 -17.77 -26.68
CA GLY A 119 -21.66 -18.42 -25.71
C GLY A 119 -20.38 -17.60 -25.47
N ASP A 120 -19.62 -17.97 -24.43
CA ASP A 120 -18.53 -17.13 -23.87
C ASP A 120 -17.47 -16.74 -24.90
N LYS A 121 -17.15 -17.65 -25.84
CA LYS A 121 -16.19 -17.45 -26.92
C LYS A 121 -16.81 -17.01 -28.25
N CYS A 122 -18.13 -16.88 -28.32
CA CYS A 122 -18.90 -16.61 -29.55
C CYS A 122 -18.58 -17.60 -30.70
N LEU A 123 -18.56 -18.90 -30.39
CA LEU A 123 -18.22 -19.99 -31.32
C LEU A 123 -19.41 -20.89 -31.71
N LYS A 124 -20.57 -20.68 -31.09
CA LYS A 124 -21.82 -21.42 -31.35
C LYS A 124 -22.83 -20.48 -31.98
#